data_AF-A0A413RQN9-F1
#
_entry.id   AF-A0A413RQN9-F1
#
_cell.length_a   1.000
_cell.length_b   1.000
_cell.length_c   1.000
_cell.angle_alpha   90.00
_cell.angle_beta   90.00
_cell.angle_gamma   90.00
#
_symmetry.space_group_name_H-M   'P 1'
#
loop_
_entity.id
_entity.type
_entity.pdbx_description
1 polymer ?
#
loop_
_entity_poly.entity_id
_entity_poly.type
_entity_poly.pdbx_seq_one_letter_code
_entity_poly.pdbx_strand_id
1 'polypeptide(L)' 'MSDQPGRQRYLTVVEVAEIMRVSKMTVYRLLHSGEMPGVRVGRSFRVPEDALEHYLATSIQPVVVDTAADEAGRRTS' A
#
# COMPACT_ATOMS: atom_id res chain seq x y z
N MET A 1 -16.06 -21.82 6.00
CA MET A 1 -16.16 -20.67 6.92
C MET A 1 -16.60 -19.50 6.07
N SER A 2 -17.75 -18.93 6.37
CA SER A 2 -18.50 -18.02 5.50
C SER A 2 -17.74 -16.72 5.24
N ASP A 3 -17.40 -16.48 3.98
CA ASP A 3 -17.16 -15.12 3.48
C ASP A 3 -18.51 -14.41 3.52
N GLN A 4 -18.67 -13.49 4.49
CA GLN A 4 -19.87 -12.67 4.61
C GLN A 4 -19.62 -11.40 3.79
N PRO A 5 -20.28 -11.22 2.63
CA PRO A 5 -20.08 -10.02 1.84
C PRO A 5 -20.68 -8.84 2.61
N GLY A 6 -19.84 -7.87 3.01
CA GLY A 6 -20.31 -6.57 3.47
C GLY A 6 -19.79 -6.04 4.80
N ARG A 7 -18.93 -6.74 5.55
CA ARG A 7 -18.29 -6.14 6.73
C ARG A 7 -17.05 -5.36 6.31
N GLN A 8 -17.22 -4.08 5.93
CA GLN A 8 -16.08 -3.17 5.70
C GLN A 8 -15.17 -3.19 6.92
N ARG A 9 -13.93 -3.65 6.73
CA ARG A 9 -12.90 -3.69 7.76
C ARG A 9 -12.20 -2.34 7.81
N TYR A 10 -11.99 -1.85 9.03
CA TYR A 10 -11.25 -0.63 9.28
C TYR A 10 -9.97 -0.95 10.03
N LEU A 11 -8.88 -0.38 9.55
CA LEU A 11 -7.55 -0.47 10.11
C LEU A 11 -7.23 0.81 10.88
N THR A 12 -6.45 0.68 11.95
CA THR A 12 -5.84 1.81 12.64
C THR A 12 -4.60 2.30 11.88
N VAL A 13 -4.18 3.53 12.18
CA VAL A 13 -2.92 4.09 11.65
C VAL A 13 -1.71 3.20 11.97
N VAL A 14 -1.73 2.51 13.11
CA VAL A 14 -0.65 1.60 13.52
C VAL A 14 -0.61 0.39 12.61
N GLU A 15 -1.75 -0.28 12.42
CA GLU A 15 -1.85 -1.46 11.55
C GLU A 15 -1.46 -1.12 10.11
N VAL A 16 -1.93 0.01 9.57
CA VAL A 16 -1.55 0.47 8.23
C VAL A 16 -0.03 0.70 8.13
N ALA A 17 0.57 1.33 9.13
CA ALA A 17 2.01 1.58 9.16
C ALA A 17 2.83 0.28 9.18
N GLU A 18 2.36 -0.73 9.92
CA GLU A 18 2.97 -2.05 9.99
C GLU A 18 2.86 -2.80 8.65
N ILE A 19 1.68 -2.76 8.02
CA ILE A 19 1.43 -3.40 6.71
C ILE A 19 2.30 -2.77 5.62
N MET A 20 2.32 -1.43 5.55
CA MET A 20 3.06 -0.70 4.53
C MET A 20 4.56 -0.59 4.82
N ARG A 21 5.02 -1.01 6.00
CA ARG A 21 6.42 -0.84 6.47
C ARG A 21 6.88 0.62 6.47
N VAL A 22 6.00 1.54 6.85
CA VAL A 22 6.29 2.98 6.92
C VAL A 22 6.14 3.51 8.35
N SER A 23 6.59 4.74 8.59
CA SER A 23 6.34 5.41 9.86
C SER A 23 4.86 5.80 10.02
N LYS A 24 4.36 5.85 11.26
CA LYS A 24 3.02 6.42 11.55
C LYS A 24 2.86 7.84 11.00
N MET A 25 3.94 8.62 11.00
CA MET A 25 3.94 9.99 10.47
C MET A 25 3.64 10.00 8.97
N THR A 26 4.18 9.05 8.21
CA THR A 26 3.89 8.88 6.79
C THR A 26 2.40 8.63 6.58
N VAL A 27 1.81 7.71 7.33
CA VAL A 27 0.37 7.42 7.24
C VAL A 27 -0.46 8.64 7.61
N TYR A 28 -0.12 9.37 8.68
CA TYR A 28 -0.80 10.60 9.02
C TYR A 28 -0.70 11.65 7.92
N ARG A 29 0.46 11.79 7.26
CA ARG A 29 0.62 12.72 6.15
C ARG A 29 -0.31 12.36 4.98
N LEU A 30 -0.38 11.08 4.61
CA LEU A 30 -1.28 10.61 3.55
C LEU A 30 -2.76 10.86 3.87
N LEU A 31 -3.15 10.68 5.13
CA LEU A 31 -4.51 10.96 5.58
C LEU A 31 -4.84 12.46 5.58
N HIS A 32 -3.88 13.31 5.97
CA HIS A 32 -4.09 14.77 5.97
C HIS A 32 -3.99 15.38 4.57
N SER A 33 -3.19 14.80 3.67
CA SER A 33 -3.11 15.24 2.26
C SER A 33 -4.31 14.77 1.44
N GLY A 34 -5.04 13.76 1.93
CA GLY A 34 -6.17 13.14 1.22
C GLY A 34 -5.75 12.11 0.18
N GLU A 35 -4.45 11.79 0.08
CA GLU A 35 -3.93 10.72 -0.79
C GLU A 35 -4.41 9.34 -0.34
N MET A 36 -4.68 9.18 0.96
CA MET A 36 -5.30 7.98 1.51
C MET A 36 -6.63 8.35 2.16
N PRO A 37 -7.76 7.75 1.72
CA PRO A 37 -9.04 7.96 2.38
C PRO A 37 -9.04 7.40 3.80
N GLY A 38 -9.60 8.16 4.75
CA GLY A 38 -9.80 7.69 6.11
C GLY A 38 -10.90 8.45 6.84
N VAL A 39 -11.46 7.80 7.85
CA VAL A 39 -12.53 8.34 8.70
C VAL A 39 -11.97 8.68 10.08
N ARG A 40 -12.32 9.85 10.60
CA ARG A 40 -11.97 10.24 11.96
C ARG A 40 -13.06 9.76 12.93
N VAL A 41 -12.67 8.91 13.88
CA VAL A 41 -13.54 8.41 14.95
C VAL A 41 -12.98 8.93 16.28
N GLY A 42 -13.62 9.96 16.83
CA GLY A 42 -13.12 10.67 17.99
C GLY A 42 -11.76 11.33 17.72
N ARG A 43 -10.73 10.89 18.45
CA ARG A 43 -9.34 11.40 18.34
C ARG A 43 -8.45 10.54 17.45
N SER A 44 -8.97 9.47 16.88
CA SER A 44 -8.19 8.51 16.09
C SER A 44 -8.71 8.42 14.66
N PHE A 45 -7.81 8.11 13.74
CA PHE A 45 -8.18 7.77 12.37
C PHE A 45 -8.44 6.27 12.22
N ARG A 46 -9.29 5.95 11.25
CA ARG A 46 -9.61 4.62 10.76
C ARG A 46 -9.53 4.63 9.24
N VAL A 47 -8.83 3.66 8.68
CA VAL A 47 -8.60 3.53 7.25
C VAL A 47 -9.40 2.32 6.78
N PRO A 48 -10.33 2.46 5.82
CA PRO A 48 -10.94 1.29 5.19
C PRO A 48 -9.87 0.41 4.56
N GLU A 49 -9.96 -0.92 4.72
CA GLU A 49 -8.99 -1.86 4.12
C GLU A 49 -8.87 -1.67 2.60
N ASP A 50 -10.01 -1.52 1.92
CA ASP A 50 -10.13 -1.22 0.49
C ASP A 50 -9.36 0.06 0.07
N ALA A 51 -9.38 1.10 0.91
CA ALA A 51 -8.64 2.34 0.64
C ALA A 51 -7.12 2.13 0.65
N LEU A 52 -6.63 1.27 1.55
CA LEU A 52 -5.22 0.89 1.59
C LEU A 52 -4.84 0.06 0.36
N GLU A 53 -5.66 -0.92 0.00
CA GLU A 53 -5.45 -1.76 -1.19
C GLU A 53 -5.40 -0.92 -2.46
N HIS A 54 -6.35 0.00 -2.64
CA HIS A 54 -6.36 0.95 -3.75
C HIS A 54 -5.11 1.84 -3.78
N TYR A 55 -4.67 2.34 -2.63
CA TYR A 55 -3.45 3.15 -2.53
C TYR A 55 -2.22 2.36 -2.98
N LEU A 56 -2.06 1.12 -2.50
CA LEU A 56 -0.94 0.25 -2.86
C LEU A 56 -0.95 -0.10 -4.35
N ALA A 57 -2.11 -0.42 -4.91
CA ALA A 57 -2.27 -0.72 -6.33
C ALA A 57 -1.90 0.46 -7.23
N THR A 58 -2.18 1.70 -6.79
CA THR A 58 -1.87 2.91 -7.56
C THR A 58 -0.40 3.35 -7.38
N SER A 59 0.20 3.04 -6.23
CA SER A 59 1.56 3.49 -5.87
C SER A 59 2.68 2.62 -6.46
N ILE A 60 2.38 1.38 -6.84
CA ILE A 60 3.35 0.47 -7.45
C ILE A 60 3.23 0.59 -8.97
N GLN A 61 4.00 1.49 -9.58
CA GLN A 61 4.30 1.31 -11.00
C GLN A 61 5.23 0.09 -11.13
N PRO A 62 4.93 -0.88 -12.01
CA PRO A 62 5.85 -1.98 -12.25
C PRO A 62 7.15 -1.41 -12.80
N VAL A 63 8.23 -1.52 -12.03
CA VAL A 63 9.58 -1.33 -12.56
C VAL A 63 9.82 -2.47 -13.54
N VAL A 64 9.67 -2.20 -14.84
CA VAL A 64 10.09 -3.11 -15.90
C VAL A 64 11.61 -3.21 -15.83
N VAL A 65 12.10 -4.25 -15.16
CA VAL A 65 13.52 -4.60 -15.22
C VAL A 65 13.77 -5.23 -16.58
N ASP A 66 14.18 -4.42 -17.55
CA ASP A 66 14.69 -4.92 -18.82
C ASP A 66 15.97 -5.72 -18.53
N THR A 67 15.82 -7.03 -18.39
CA THR A 67 16.91 -7.97 -18.08
C THR A 67 17.32 -8.72 -19.35
N ALA A 68 17.35 -8.04 -20.51
CA ALA A 68 17.58 -8.68 -21.79
C ALA A 68 18.94 -8.34 -22.46
N ALA A 69 19.85 -7.62 -21.81
CA ALA A 69 21.06 -7.12 -22.49
C ALA A 69 22.42 -7.72 -22.07
N ASP A 70 22.52 -8.55 -21.02
CA ASP A 70 23.84 -8.98 -20.49
C ASP A 70 24.26 -10.44 -20.81
N GLU A 71 23.70 -11.08 -21.83
CA GLU A 71 24.09 -12.45 -22.25
C GLU A 71 24.73 -12.56 -23.65
N ALA A 72 25.40 -11.50 -24.13
CA ALA A 72 26.14 -11.55 -25.40
C ALA A 72 27.57 -11.01 -25.27
N GLY A 73 28.48 -11.79 -24.66
CA GLY A 73 29.89 -11.38 -24.61
C GLY A 73 30.96 -12.40 -24.19
N ARG A 74 30.61 -13.64 -23.79
CA ARG A 74 31.62 -14.64 -23.40
C ARG A 74 31.39 -16.00 -24.04
N ARG A 75 31.42 -16.07 -25.37
CA ARG A 75 31.62 -17.32 -26.13
C ARG A 75 32.27 -16.96 -27.47
N THR A 76 33.58 -17.22 -27.55
CA THR A 76 34.31 -18.03 -28.55
C THR A 76 35.63 -17.40 -29.02
N SER A 77 36.67 -18.23 -28.83
CA SER A 77 37.93 -18.36 -29.59
C SER A 77 39.04 -17.34 -29.43
#